data_AF-A0A3N5HUD2-F1
#
_entry.id   AF-A0A3N5HUD2-F1
#
_cell.length_a   1.000
_cell.length_b   1.000
_cell.length_c   1.000
_cell.angle_alpha   90.00
_cell.angle_beta   90.00
_cell.angle_gamma   90.00
#
_symmetry.space_group_name_H-M   'P 1'
#
loop_
_entity.id
_entity.type
_entity.pdbx_description
1 polymer ?
#
loop_
_entity_poly.entity_id
_entity_poly.type
_entity_poly.pdbx_seq_one_letter_code
_entity_poly.pdbx_strand_id
1 'polypeptide(L)'
;MSVRPVSPGSPEVSGPSLDAASWVVQRGDTLSGIAHQLQRQGVPGTTAELIRALVRLNGIANPDHIEVGQVLTLPPRAERPRIDEDLVSVLGRTARHGAETFRMQVDEQRARLENALLRWVHRVPPEPAPARPPAVAPRFRQSDPAWRSERLGVSGEGPTLAQAGCAVTACAMALSRIGGTVLTPDALLRHLRASGGFQGPLLDWSAAGAAIPRRPRASPADLDCARVDRELDAGHPVLLRVVHDVQGRARQHWICVTGRDASTGQYTADDPATGRATVLVREGPALASLDGERVRYTSDGRMVTFDPGTTRRG
;
A
#
# COMPACT_ATOMS: atom_id res chain seq x y z
N MET A 1 -60.96 -5.35 -46.08
CA MET A 1 -60.79 -6.06 -44.79
C MET A 1 -59.81 -7.22 -44.98
N SER A 2 -59.44 -7.92 -43.90
CA SER A 2 -58.50 -9.07 -43.86
C SER A 2 -57.00 -8.74 -43.92
N VAL A 3 -56.15 -9.65 -43.39
CA VAL A 3 -54.93 -9.29 -42.63
C VAL A 3 -53.79 -10.34 -42.75
N ARG A 4 -52.57 -9.91 -43.16
CA ARG A 4 -51.21 -10.51 -42.89
C ARG A 4 -50.92 -11.94 -43.42
N PRO A 5 -49.69 -12.52 -43.36
CA PRO A 5 -48.38 -12.15 -42.71
C PRO A 5 -47.39 -11.44 -43.68
N VAL A 6 -46.03 -11.45 -43.66
CA VAL A 6 -44.94 -12.26 -43.02
C VAL A 6 -43.70 -11.38 -42.68
N SER A 7 -42.79 -11.91 -41.85
CA SER A 7 -41.47 -11.40 -41.35
C SER A 7 -40.31 -11.53 -42.39
N PRO A 8 -39.01 -11.30 -42.06
CA PRO A 8 -38.38 -10.71 -40.85
C PRO A 8 -37.32 -9.60 -41.12
N GLY A 9 -36.83 -8.92 -40.06
CA GLY A 9 -35.66 -8.02 -40.16
C GLY A 9 -35.38 -7.14 -38.92
N SER A 10 -34.40 -7.54 -38.10
CA SER A 10 -33.78 -6.73 -37.03
C SER A 10 -32.59 -5.92 -37.60
N PRO A 11 -31.98 -4.91 -36.90
CA PRO A 11 -32.03 -4.68 -35.45
C PRO A 11 -32.17 -3.21 -34.98
N GLU A 12 -32.38 -3.01 -33.67
CA GLU A 12 -31.39 -2.30 -32.84
C GLU A 12 -31.54 -2.66 -31.34
N VAL A 13 -30.57 -2.24 -30.52
CA VAL A 13 -30.38 -2.74 -29.15
C VAL A 13 -30.81 -1.71 -28.11
N SER A 14 -31.77 -2.08 -27.26
CA SER A 14 -32.07 -1.36 -26.01
C SER A 14 -31.69 -2.24 -24.81
N GLY A 15 -30.63 -1.86 -24.10
CA GLY A 15 -30.27 -2.48 -22.82
C GLY A 15 -31.27 -2.16 -21.71
N PRO A 16 -31.26 -2.90 -20.58
CA PRO A 16 -32.16 -2.65 -19.47
C PRO A 16 -31.92 -1.26 -18.87
N SER A 17 -32.99 -0.48 -18.72
CA SER A 17 -32.98 0.82 -18.06
C SER A 17 -32.75 0.66 -16.56
N LEU A 18 -31.67 1.24 -16.05
CA LEU A 18 -31.44 1.39 -14.62
C LEU A 18 -32.31 2.53 -14.09
N ASP A 19 -33.20 2.26 -13.14
CA ASP A 19 -34.19 3.24 -12.65
C ASP A 19 -33.54 4.48 -12.01
N ALA A 20 -33.53 5.57 -12.79
CA ALA A 20 -33.13 6.89 -12.32
C ALA A 20 -34.30 7.53 -11.54
N ALA A 21 -34.30 7.33 -10.22
CA ALA A 21 -35.27 7.95 -9.34
C ALA A 21 -35.19 9.49 -9.38
N SER A 22 -36.29 10.17 -9.03
CA SER A 22 -36.37 11.63 -8.99
C SER A 22 -36.85 12.16 -7.64
N TRP A 23 -36.45 13.39 -7.31
CA TRP A 23 -36.82 14.09 -6.08
C TRP A 23 -37.44 15.44 -6.42
N VAL A 24 -38.64 15.74 -5.90
CA VAL A 24 -39.25 17.06 -6.02
C VAL A 24 -38.88 17.89 -4.79
N VAL A 25 -38.11 18.96 -4.99
CA VAL A 25 -37.59 19.82 -3.92
C VAL A 25 -38.74 20.46 -3.13
N GLN A 26 -38.76 20.26 -1.82
CA GLN A 26 -39.78 20.78 -0.92
C GLN A 26 -39.31 22.04 -0.16
N ARG A 27 -40.25 22.76 0.45
CA ARG A 27 -39.95 23.95 1.24
C ARG A 27 -39.12 23.58 2.47
N GLY A 28 -37.83 23.92 2.45
CA GLY A 28 -36.87 23.61 3.52
C GLY A 28 -35.83 22.55 3.14
N ASP A 29 -35.93 21.96 1.94
CA ASP A 29 -34.85 21.13 1.40
C ASP A 29 -33.57 21.95 1.15
N THR A 30 -32.44 21.24 1.22
CA THR A 30 -31.12 21.71 0.78
C THR A 30 -30.41 20.53 0.10
N LEU A 31 -29.44 20.77 -0.79
CA LEU A 31 -28.69 19.65 -1.40
C LEU A 31 -28.00 18.77 -0.34
N SER A 32 -27.55 19.34 0.77
CA SER A 32 -27.00 18.60 1.92
C SER A 32 -28.05 17.75 2.64
N GLY A 33 -29.25 18.28 2.85
CA GLY A 33 -30.37 17.55 3.46
C GLY A 33 -30.86 16.40 2.59
N ILE A 34 -31.02 16.64 1.28
CA ILE A 34 -31.38 15.62 0.29
C ILE A 34 -30.28 14.56 0.23
N ALA A 35 -29.00 14.94 0.15
CA ALA A 35 -27.88 14.00 0.16
C ALA A 35 -27.86 13.10 1.39
N HIS A 36 -28.09 13.64 2.59
CA HIS A 36 -28.23 12.82 3.81
C HIS A 36 -29.45 11.90 3.78
N GLN A 37 -30.57 12.33 3.17
CA GLN A 37 -31.73 11.46 3.02
C GLN A 37 -31.46 10.29 2.04
N LEU A 38 -30.74 10.53 0.95
CA LEU A 38 -30.30 9.48 0.02
C LEU A 38 -29.38 8.45 0.71
N GLN A 39 -28.47 8.89 1.59
CA GLN A 39 -27.66 7.99 2.43
C GLN A 39 -28.55 7.12 3.33
N ARG A 40 -29.56 7.70 4.00
CA ARG A 40 -30.53 6.93 4.81
C ARG A 40 -31.36 5.94 4.00
N GLN A 41 -31.58 6.22 2.71
CA GLN A 41 -32.25 5.33 1.77
C GLN A 41 -31.32 4.26 1.15
N GLY A 42 -30.03 4.27 1.52
CA GLY A 42 -29.03 3.27 1.09
C GLY A 42 -28.37 3.56 -0.26
N VAL A 43 -28.37 4.81 -0.72
CA VAL A 43 -27.54 5.24 -1.86
C VAL A 43 -26.09 5.35 -1.40
N PRO A 44 -25.12 4.71 -2.09
CA PRO A 44 -23.71 4.74 -1.69
C PRO A 44 -23.05 6.11 -1.95
N GLY A 45 -22.23 6.56 -0.99
CA GLY A 45 -21.42 7.77 -1.11
C GLY A 45 -21.42 8.64 0.16
N THR A 46 -20.41 9.47 0.31
CA THR A 46 -20.39 10.56 1.30
C THR A 46 -21.35 11.67 0.89
N THR A 47 -21.79 12.50 1.85
CA THR A 47 -22.71 13.62 1.59
C THR A 47 -22.12 14.58 0.53
N ALA A 48 -20.82 14.82 0.58
CA ALA A 48 -20.13 15.68 -0.39
C ALA A 48 -20.06 15.06 -1.80
N GLU A 49 -19.98 13.74 -1.93
CA GLU A 49 -20.04 13.05 -3.23
C GLU A 49 -21.46 13.06 -3.81
N LEU A 50 -22.47 12.91 -2.97
CA LEU A 50 -23.87 12.96 -3.35
C LEU A 50 -24.31 14.39 -3.74
N ILE A 51 -23.85 15.43 -3.04
CA ILE A 51 -24.02 16.83 -3.47
C ILE A 51 -23.36 17.04 -4.84
N ARG A 52 -22.10 16.60 -5.02
CA ARG A 52 -21.41 16.68 -6.34
C ARG A 52 -22.13 15.88 -7.43
N ALA A 53 -22.80 14.78 -7.10
CA ALA A 53 -23.61 14.01 -8.03
C ALA A 53 -24.90 14.76 -8.42
N LEU A 54 -25.67 15.26 -7.44
CA LEU A 54 -26.89 16.04 -7.68
C LEU A 54 -26.61 17.29 -8.52
N VAL A 55 -25.54 18.04 -8.20
CA VAL A 55 -25.10 19.21 -8.98
C VAL A 55 -24.81 18.85 -10.43
N ARG A 56 -24.02 17.79 -10.66
CA ARG A 56 -23.62 17.35 -12.01
C ARG A 56 -24.76 16.75 -12.82
N LEU A 57 -25.63 15.96 -12.21
CA LEU A 57 -26.77 15.31 -12.88
C LEU A 57 -27.86 16.30 -13.28
N ASN A 58 -27.97 17.44 -12.59
CA ASN A 58 -29.05 18.42 -12.76
C ASN A 58 -28.57 19.80 -13.24
N GLY A 59 -27.30 19.94 -13.63
CA GLY A 59 -26.75 21.19 -14.18
C GLY A 59 -26.78 22.38 -13.22
N ILE A 60 -26.76 22.16 -11.91
CA ILE A 60 -26.99 23.20 -10.90
C ILE A 60 -25.77 24.14 -10.85
N ALA A 61 -25.91 25.36 -11.39
CA ALA A 61 -24.82 26.33 -11.47
C ALA A 61 -24.38 26.89 -10.10
N ASN A 62 -25.31 26.98 -9.12
CA ASN A 62 -25.02 27.38 -7.74
C ASN A 62 -25.53 26.30 -6.76
N PRO A 63 -24.64 25.49 -6.14
CA PRO A 63 -25.03 24.43 -5.21
C PRO A 63 -25.82 24.91 -3.97
N ASP A 64 -25.71 26.19 -3.60
CA ASP A 64 -26.43 26.78 -2.46
C ASP A 64 -27.84 27.27 -2.83
N HIS A 65 -28.28 27.05 -4.09
CA HIS A 65 -29.60 27.48 -4.58
C HIS A 65 -30.34 26.35 -5.30
N ILE A 66 -31.51 25.98 -4.77
CA ILE A 66 -32.49 25.08 -5.38
C ILE A 66 -33.90 25.63 -5.17
N GLU A 67 -34.80 25.41 -6.13
CA GLU A 67 -36.14 25.99 -6.12
C GLU A 67 -37.21 24.99 -5.65
N VAL A 68 -38.21 25.44 -4.89
CA VAL A 68 -39.31 24.57 -4.45
C VAL A 68 -40.16 24.17 -5.64
N GLY A 69 -40.34 22.87 -5.85
CA GLY A 69 -40.97 22.28 -7.05
C GLY A 69 -39.97 21.85 -8.13
N GLN A 70 -38.68 22.18 -8.00
CA GLN A 70 -37.64 21.69 -8.90
C GLN A 70 -37.54 20.16 -8.82
N VAL A 71 -37.49 19.49 -9.96
CA VAL A 71 -37.30 18.03 -10.04
C VAL A 71 -35.82 17.72 -10.25
N LEU A 72 -35.24 16.98 -9.31
CA LEU A 72 -33.85 16.54 -9.35
C LEU A 72 -33.76 15.06 -9.71
N THR A 73 -33.02 14.74 -10.77
CA THR A 73 -32.55 13.39 -11.09
C THR A 73 -31.58 12.93 -10.00
N LEU A 74 -31.86 11.75 -9.42
CA LEU A 74 -31.04 11.14 -8.37
C LEU A 74 -29.99 10.19 -8.96
N PRO A 75 -28.84 10.00 -8.27
CA PRO A 75 -27.92 8.92 -8.61
C PRO A 75 -28.60 7.54 -8.45
N PRO A 76 -28.29 6.56 -9.31
CA PRO A 76 -28.95 5.26 -9.30
C PRO A 76 -28.67 4.49 -8.01
N ARG A 77 -29.68 3.75 -7.54
CA ARG A 77 -29.56 2.87 -6.37
C ARG A 77 -28.87 1.59 -6.79
N ALA A 78 -27.78 1.22 -6.13
CA ALA A 78 -27.12 -0.07 -6.37
C ALA A 78 -28.06 -1.22 -5.99
N GLU A 79 -28.36 -2.12 -6.93
CA GLU A 79 -29.06 -3.36 -6.61
C GLU A 79 -28.21 -4.20 -5.65
N ARG A 80 -28.85 -4.81 -4.65
CA ARG A 80 -28.20 -5.83 -3.82
C ARG A 80 -28.13 -7.12 -4.65
N PRO A 81 -26.94 -7.69 -4.91
CA PRO A 81 -26.85 -8.96 -5.62
C PRO A 81 -27.59 -10.04 -4.83
N ARG A 82 -28.42 -10.82 -5.52
CA ARG A 82 -28.99 -12.05 -4.95
C ARG A 82 -27.83 -13.02 -4.70
N ILE A 83 -27.70 -13.51 -3.47
CA ILE A 83 -26.53 -14.30 -3.06
C ILE A 83 -26.70 -15.74 -3.54
N ASP A 84 -25.99 -16.07 -4.61
CA ASP A 84 -25.61 -17.44 -4.95
C ASP A 84 -24.32 -17.80 -4.18
N GLU A 85 -24.09 -19.07 -3.82
CA GLU A 85 -23.09 -19.41 -2.78
C GLU A 85 -21.64 -19.06 -3.16
N ASP A 86 -21.28 -19.08 -4.46
CA ASP A 86 -19.93 -18.70 -4.91
C ASP A 86 -19.59 -17.23 -4.58
N LEU A 87 -20.62 -16.37 -4.46
CA LEU A 87 -20.43 -14.97 -4.06
C LEU A 87 -19.86 -14.87 -2.63
N VAL A 88 -20.11 -15.85 -1.75
CA VAL A 88 -19.53 -15.89 -0.39
C VAL A 88 -18.03 -16.19 -0.46
N SER A 89 -17.59 -17.04 -1.39
CA SER A 89 -16.15 -17.30 -1.63
C SER A 89 -15.45 -16.11 -2.28
N VAL A 90 -16.11 -15.42 -3.22
CA VAL A 90 -15.58 -14.19 -3.83
C VAL A 90 -15.52 -13.07 -2.81
N LEU A 91 -16.62 -12.73 -2.13
CA LEU A 91 -16.65 -11.72 -1.06
C LEU A 91 -15.72 -12.09 0.09
N GLY A 92 -15.55 -13.37 0.42
CA GLY A 92 -14.57 -13.81 1.40
C GLY A 92 -13.11 -13.51 0.99
N ARG A 93 -12.79 -13.50 -0.31
CA ARG A 93 -11.48 -13.02 -0.82
C ARG A 93 -11.44 -11.49 -0.84
N THR A 94 -12.44 -10.83 -1.40
CA THR A 94 -12.49 -9.36 -1.55
C THR A 94 -12.59 -8.62 -0.22
N ALA A 95 -13.24 -9.18 0.80
CA ALA A 95 -13.32 -8.61 2.15
C ALA A 95 -12.05 -8.85 2.96
N ARG A 96 -11.31 -9.95 2.73
CA ARG A 96 -9.94 -10.10 3.27
C ARG A 96 -9.02 -9.05 2.66
N HIS A 97 -9.03 -8.90 1.34
CA HIS A 97 -8.22 -7.91 0.63
C HIS A 97 -8.64 -6.46 0.96
N GLY A 98 -9.94 -6.21 1.15
CA GLY A 98 -10.48 -4.92 1.58
C GLY A 98 -10.17 -4.57 3.04
N ALA A 99 -10.20 -5.55 3.95
CA ALA A 99 -9.74 -5.37 5.32
C ALA A 99 -8.22 -5.19 5.39
N GLU A 100 -7.47 -5.83 4.50
CA GLU A 100 -6.02 -5.66 4.36
C GLU A 100 -5.66 -4.26 3.83
N THR A 101 -6.30 -3.78 2.77
CA THR A 101 -6.09 -2.40 2.26
C THR A 101 -6.59 -1.34 3.24
N PHE A 102 -7.72 -1.54 3.93
CA PHE A 102 -8.18 -0.62 4.98
C PHE A 102 -7.23 -0.59 6.19
N ARG A 103 -6.71 -1.74 6.62
CA ARG A 103 -5.69 -1.84 7.66
C ARG A 103 -4.38 -1.17 7.23
N MET A 104 -3.97 -1.36 5.98
CA MET A 104 -2.87 -0.63 5.36
C MET A 104 -3.09 0.88 5.38
N GLN A 105 -4.28 1.41 5.05
CA GLN A 105 -4.58 2.85 5.13
C GLN A 105 -4.53 3.41 6.56
N VAL A 106 -4.89 2.62 7.57
CA VAL A 106 -4.73 3.00 8.98
C VAL A 106 -3.26 2.99 9.41
N ASP A 107 -2.50 1.96 9.02
CA ASP A 107 -1.04 1.90 9.21
C ASP A 107 -0.32 3.02 8.40
N GLU A 108 -0.87 3.48 7.28
CA GLU A 108 -0.35 4.55 6.42
C GLU A 108 -0.42 5.93 7.09
N GLN A 109 -1.57 6.31 7.66
CA GLN A 109 -1.71 7.56 8.41
C GLN A 109 -0.87 7.54 9.70
N ARG A 110 -0.82 6.38 10.36
CA ARG A 110 0.04 6.13 11.52
C ARG A 110 1.54 6.32 11.18
N ALA A 111 2.04 5.64 10.15
CA ALA A 111 3.44 5.69 9.74
C ALA A 111 3.89 7.10 9.32
N ARG A 112 3.01 7.92 8.72
CA ARG A 112 3.31 9.34 8.42
C ARG A 112 3.68 10.13 9.69
N LEU A 113 2.95 9.92 10.79
CA LEU A 113 3.15 10.63 12.06
C LEU A 113 4.34 10.06 12.85
N GLU A 114 4.47 8.73 12.90
CA GLU A 114 5.56 8.04 13.62
C GLU A 114 6.95 8.43 13.08
N ASN A 115 7.08 8.53 11.75
CA ASN A 115 8.33 8.93 11.08
C ASN A 115 8.68 10.41 11.23
N ALA A 116 7.69 11.30 11.43
CA ALA A 116 7.94 12.72 11.64
C ALA A 116 8.74 12.96 12.94
N LEU A 117 8.42 12.25 14.02
CA LEU A 117 9.14 12.35 15.29
C LEU A 117 10.49 11.61 15.29
N LEU A 118 10.74 10.62 14.41
CA LEU A 118 12.04 9.93 14.35
C LEU A 118 13.18 10.90 14.05
N ARG A 119 12.94 11.82 13.11
CA ARG A 119 13.87 12.89 12.72
C ARG A 119 14.23 13.85 13.85
N TRP A 120 13.33 14.07 14.81
CA TRP A 120 13.57 14.98 15.94
C TRP A 120 14.58 14.39 16.94
N VAL A 121 14.47 13.08 17.18
CA VAL A 121 15.35 12.32 18.07
C VAL A 121 16.69 12.03 17.41
N HIS A 122 16.69 11.53 16.17
CA HIS A 122 17.91 11.12 15.46
C HIS A 122 18.58 12.26 14.66
N ARG A 123 18.89 13.38 15.33
CA ARG A 123 19.77 14.43 14.77
C ARG A 123 21.22 13.94 14.67
N VAL A 124 21.49 13.18 13.61
CA VAL A 124 22.82 12.67 13.25
C VAL A 124 23.32 13.43 12.01
N PRO A 125 24.46 14.15 12.09
CA PRO A 125 25.04 14.82 10.92
C PRO A 125 25.47 13.81 9.84
N PRO A 126 25.56 14.23 8.57
CA PRO A 126 26.05 13.36 7.50
C PRO A 126 27.57 13.17 7.59
N GLU A 127 28.04 11.92 7.45
CA GLU A 127 29.41 11.63 7.02
C GLU A 127 29.49 11.68 5.47
N PRO A 128 30.67 11.97 4.90
CA PRO A 128 30.89 11.86 3.45
C PRO A 128 30.86 10.39 2.99
N ALA A 129 30.37 10.16 1.77
CA ALA A 129 30.28 8.81 1.21
C ALA A 129 31.67 8.21 0.88
N PRO A 130 31.91 6.91 1.12
CA PRO A 130 33.17 6.26 0.77
C PRO A 130 33.33 6.12 -0.76
N ALA A 131 34.54 6.40 -1.26
CA ALA A 131 34.79 6.60 -2.69
C ALA A 131 34.68 5.35 -3.60
N ARG A 132 34.45 4.15 -3.04
CA ARG A 132 34.27 2.90 -3.81
C ARG A 132 33.55 1.84 -2.98
N PRO A 133 32.46 1.21 -3.46
CA PRO A 133 31.84 0.08 -2.77
C PRO A 133 32.68 -1.20 -2.94
N PRO A 134 32.81 -2.05 -1.89
CA PRO A 134 33.33 -3.41 -2.01
C PRO A 134 32.29 -4.34 -2.66
N ALA A 135 32.67 -5.60 -2.93
CA ALA A 135 31.78 -6.65 -3.46
C ALA A 135 30.78 -7.21 -2.41
N VAL A 136 30.29 -6.36 -1.51
CA VAL A 136 29.22 -6.64 -0.54
C VAL A 136 27.92 -6.04 -1.09
N ALA A 137 26.78 -6.64 -0.77
CA ALA A 137 25.48 -6.06 -1.16
C ALA A 137 25.36 -4.61 -0.61
N PRO A 138 24.81 -3.67 -1.39
CA PRO A 138 24.85 -2.26 -1.02
C PRO A 138 23.94 -1.98 0.18
N ARG A 139 24.52 -1.41 1.24
CA ARG A 139 23.77 -0.89 2.39
C ARG A 139 23.36 0.55 2.13
N PHE A 140 22.08 0.86 2.28
CA PHE A 140 21.51 2.18 2.00
C PHE A 140 20.88 2.81 3.24
N ARG A 141 20.93 4.14 3.32
CA ARG A 141 20.21 4.94 4.32
C ARG A 141 19.06 5.69 3.65
N GLN A 142 17.84 5.61 4.18
CA GLN A 142 16.66 6.29 3.60
C GLN A 142 16.79 7.83 3.61
N SER A 143 17.71 8.36 4.43
CA SER A 143 18.00 9.79 4.60
C SER A 143 19.30 10.28 3.96
N ASP A 144 19.89 9.50 3.04
CA ASP A 144 21.05 9.89 2.24
C ASP A 144 20.80 11.18 1.40
N PRO A 145 21.76 12.13 1.33
CA PRO A 145 21.67 13.32 0.49
C PRO A 145 21.17 13.11 -0.95
N ALA A 146 21.53 12.00 -1.61
CA ALA A 146 21.20 11.75 -3.01
C ALA A 146 19.71 11.52 -3.29
N TRP A 147 18.94 11.04 -2.31
CA TRP A 147 17.51 10.71 -2.48
C TRP A 147 16.59 11.14 -1.33
N ARG A 148 17.12 11.74 -0.25
CA ARG A 148 16.34 12.13 0.93
C ARG A 148 15.14 13.05 0.68
N SER A 149 15.16 13.80 -0.42
CA SER A 149 14.09 14.74 -0.82
C SER A 149 13.01 14.11 -1.70
N GLU A 150 13.26 12.94 -2.29
CA GLU A 150 12.29 12.25 -3.13
C GLU A 150 11.07 11.79 -2.35
N ARG A 151 9.87 11.91 -2.92
CA ARG A 151 8.58 11.66 -2.23
C ARG A 151 7.93 10.35 -2.62
N LEU A 152 7.39 9.63 -1.64
CA LEU A 152 6.67 8.38 -1.84
C LEU A 152 5.30 8.62 -2.50
N GLY A 153 4.82 7.59 -3.21
CA GLY A 153 3.53 7.60 -3.89
C GLY A 153 3.56 8.18 -5.31
N VAL A 154 2.45 7.96 -6.03
CA VAL A 154 2.29 8.36 -7.45
C VAL A 154 2.12 9.87 -7.67
N SER A 155 1.41 10.59 -6.78
CA SER A 155 1.19 12.04 -6.93
C SER A 155 2.41 12.88 -6.56
N GLY A 156 3.43 12.27 -5.93
CA GLY A 156 4.58 13.00 -5.39
C GLY A 156 4.25 13.89 -4.18
N GLU A 157 3.04 13.83 -3.61
CA GLU A 157 2.66 14.64 -2.43
C GLU A 157 3.04 13.97 -1.10
N GLY A 158 3.39 12.67 -1.14
CA GLY A 158 3.66 11.86 0.04
C GLY A 158 4.89 12.30 0.85
N PRO A 159 5.12 11.63 2.00
CA PRO A 159 6.34 11.80 2.79
C PRO A 159 7.59 11.53 1.94
N THR A 160 8.68 12.22 2.24
CA THR A 160 9.98 11.96 1.59
C THR A 160 10.55 10.59 1.98
N LEU A 161 11.51 10.04 1.21
CA LEU A 161 12.26 8.84 1.58
C LEU A 161 12.92 9.00 2.96
N ALA A 162 13.44 10.19 3.26
CA ALA A 162 13.99 10.49 4.58
C ALA A 162 12.93 10.66 5.68
N GLN A 163 11.64 10.70 5.36
CA GLN A 163 10.56 10.49 6.31
C GLN A 163 10.30 8.98 6.42
N ALA A 164 9.63 8.38 5.43
CA ALA A 164 9.03 7.05 5.56
C ALA A 164 9.56 6.00 4.56
N GLY A 165 10.72 6.25 3.95
CA GLY A 165 11.31 5.41 2.90
C GLY A 165 11.93 4.09 3.36
N CYS A 166 11.68 3.63 4.59
CA CYS A 166 12.30 2.43 5.14
C CYS A 166 12.03 1.19 4.28
N ALA A 167 10.76 0.92 3.97
CA ALA A 167 10.37 -0.26 3.19
C ALA A 167 10.93 -0.26 1.76
N VAL A 168 10.94 0.91 1.08
CA VAL A 168 11.58 1.07 -0.25
C VAL A 168 13.09 0.86 -0.16
N THR A 169 13.74 1.42 0.87
CA THR A 169 15.20 1.29 1.05
C THR A 169 15.61 -0.14 1.39
N ALA A 170 14.88 -0.82 2.28
CA ALA A 170 15.10 -2.22 2.63
C ALA A 170 14.87 -3.14 1.41
N CYS A 171 13.81 -2.90 0.64
CA CYS A 171 13.54 -3.61 -0.60
C CYS A 171 14.64 -3.39 -1.66
N ALA A 172 15.17 -2.17 -1.79
CA ALA A 172 16.29 -1.86 -2.67
C ALA A 172 17.56 -2.65 -2.29
N MET A 173 17.86 -2.80 -0.99
CA MET A 173 18.98 -3.64 -0.51
C MET A 173 18.75 -5.12 -0.84
N ALA A 174 17.56 -5.66 -0.55
CA ALA A 174 17.21 -7.05 -0.84
C ALA A 174 17.29 -7.38 -2.34
N LEU A 175 16.63 -6.57 -3.17
CA LEU A 175 16.61 -6.75 -4.63
C LEU A 175 17.99 -6.57 -5.27
N SER A 176 18.84 -5.69 -4.72
CA SER A 176 20.23 -5.58 -5.18
C SER A 176 21.00 -6.89 -5.00
N ARG A 177 20.82 -7.55 -3.85
CA ARG A 177 21.47 -8.84 -3.55
C ARG A 177 20.89 -9.99 -4.36
N ILE A 178 19.58 -10.00 -4.64
CA ILE A 178 18.92 -11.01 -5.48
C ILE A 178 19.25 -10.84 -6.96
N GLY A 179 19.37 -9.60 -7.44
CA GLY A 179 19.72 -9.27 -8.83
C GLY A 179 21.22 -9.38 -9.14
N GLY A 180 22.08 -9.27 -8.13
CA GLY A 180 23.54 -9.19 -8.31
C GLY A 180 24.03 -7.83 -8.83
N THR A 181 23.15 -6.82 -8.88
CA THR A 181 23.41 -5.47 -9.41
C THR A 181 22.86 -4.43 -8.44
N VAL A 182 23.47 -3.24 -8.39
CA VAL A 182 23.05 -2.18 -7.47
C VAL A 182 21.74 -1.53 -7.96
N LEU A 183 20.66 -1.71 -7.19
CA LEU A 183 19.39 -0.98 -7.34
C LEU A 183 19.27 0.04 -6.21
N THR A 184 19.41 1.33 -6.50
CA THR A 184 19.32 2.39 -5.49
C THR A 184 17.87 2.67 -5.05
N PRO A 185 17.64 3.27 -3.85
CA PRO A 185 16.29 3.59 -3.39
C PRO A 185 15.54 4.55 -4.32
N ASP A 186 16.23 5.49 -4.99
CA ASP A 186 15.61 6.36 -6.00
C ASP A 186 15.26 5.60 -7.29
N ALA A 187 16.07 4.62 -7.71
CA ALA A 187 15.82 3.84 -8.92
C ALA A 187 14.61 2.91 -8.72
N LEU A 188 14.50 2.28 -7.55
CA LEU A 188 13.30 1.53 -7.17
C LEU A 188 12.08 2.45 -7.06
N LEU A 189 12.20 3.63 -6.44
CA LEU A 189 11.12 4.61 -6.35
C LEU A 189 10.65 5.09 -7.74
N ARG A 190 11.58 5.35 -8.66
CA ARG A 190 11.27 5.71 -10.06
C ARG A 190 10.57 4.55 -10.79
N HIS A 191 11.00 3.31 -10.59
CA HIS A 191 10.30 2.13 -11.12
C HIS A 191 8.87 2.03 -10.57
N LEU A 192 8.69 2.09 -9.25
CA LEU A 192 7.39 1.98 -8.59
C LEU A 192 6.41 3.08 -9.02
N ARG A 193 6.87 4.34 -9.18
CA ARG A 193 6.04 5.41 -9.75
C ARG A 193 5.60 5.08 -11.19
N ALA A 194 6.51 4.59 -12.02
CA ALA A 194 6.23 4.29 -13.43
C ALA A 194 5.36 3.05 -13.65
N SER A 195 5.39 2.07 -12.73
CA SER A 195 4.58 0.85 -12.79
C SER A 195 3.26 0.92 -12.02
N GLY A 196 2.93 2.07 -11.41
CA GLY A 196 1.75 2.20 -10.54
C GLY A 196 1.89 1.44 -9.21
N GLY A 197 3.11 1.04 -8.84
CA GLY A 197 3.45 0.26 -7.66
C GLY A 197 3.35 1.00 -6.32
N PHE A 198 2.34 1.84 -6.15
CA PHE A 198 2.04 2.54 -4.90
C PHE A 198 0.53 2.58 -4.62
N GLN A 199 0.16 2.22 -3.40
CA GLN A 199 -1.15 2.53 -2.82
C GLN A 199 -0.93 3.65 -1.77
N GLY A 200 -1.32 4.87 -2.10
CA GLY A 200 -0.87 6.04 -1.34
C GLY A 200 0.67 6.17 -1.38
N PRO A 201 1.37 6.21 -0.24
CA PRO A 201 2.83 6.12 -0.13
C PRO A 201 3.36 4.71 0.12
N LEU A 202 2.49 3.69 0.28
CA LEU A 202 2.87 2.31 0.52
C LEU A 202 3.27 1.65 -0.80
N LEU A 203 4.45 1.05 -0.89
CA LEU A 203 4.87 0.32 -2.08
C LEU A 203 4.03 -0.96 -2.29
N ASP A 204 3.79 -1.29 -3.55
CA ASP A 204 3.37 -2.63 -3.95
C ASP A 204 4.62 -3.54 -4.05
N TRP A 205 4.62 -4.64 -3.30
CA TRP A 205 5.77 -5.55 -3.24
C TRP A 205 6.00 -6.33 -4.54
N SER A 206 4.95 -6.60 -5.31
CA SER A 206 5.03 -7.29 -6.61
C SER A 206 5.62 -6.36 -7.68
N ALA A 207 5.17 -5.11 -7.71
CA ALA A 207 5.76 -4.06 -8.52
C ALA A 207 7.21 -3.76 -8.12
N ALA A 208 7.57 -3.92 -6.84
CA ALA A 208 8.96 -3.80 -6.41
C ALA A 208 9.82 -4.96 -6.95
N GLY A 209 9.34 -6.20 -6.85
CA GLY A 209 10.01 -7.37 -7.46
C GLY A 209 10.24 -7.21 -8.97
N ALA A 210 9.31 -6.57 -9.69
CA ALA A 210 9.42 -6.27 -11.10
C ALA A 210 10.54 -5.27 -11.48
N ALA A 211 11.20 -4.62 -10.52
CA ALA A 211 12.27 -3.64 -10.76
C ALA A 211 13.61 -4.25 -11.19
N ILE A 212 13.82 -5.57 -11.04
CA ILE A 212 15.04 -6.27 -11.50
C ILE A 212 14.73 -7.32 -12.58
N PRO A 213 15.67 -7.67 -13.48
CA PRO A 213 15.42 -8.61 -14.58
C PRO A 213 14.95 -10.01 -14.15
N ARG A 214 15.35 -10.46 -12.95
CA ARG A 214 14.89 -11.73 -12.36
C ARG A 214 13.41 -11.73 -11.96
N ARG A 215 12.79 -10.56 -11.79
CA ARG A 215 11.37 -10.39 -11.38
C ARG A 215 10.93 -11.29 -10.22
N PRO A 216 11.68 -11.34 -9.09
CA PRO A 216 11.35 -12.20 -7.97
C PRO A 216 9.93 -11.94 -7.45
N ARG A 217 9.19 -13.01 -7.16
CA ARG A 217 7.84 -12.92 -6.62
C ARG A 217 7.92 -12.59 -5.13
N ALA A 218 7.62 -11.34 -4.80
CA ALA A 218 7.41 -10.94 -3.42
C ALA A 218 6.26 -11.71 -2.78
N SER A 219 6.49 -12.22 -1.57
CA SER A 219 5.54 -12.97 -0.76
C SER A 219 5.52 -12.40 0.67
N PRO A 220 4.64 -11.41 0.93
CA PRO A 220 4.31 -10.97 2.29
C PRO A 220 3.70 -12.12 3.11
N ALA A 221 3.99 -12.16 4.40
CA ALA A 221 3.47 -13.16 5.32
C ALA A 221 3.46 -12.64 6.77
N ASP A 222 2.77 -13.37 7.65
CA ASP A 222 3.10 -13.36 9.07
C ASP A 222 4.50 -13.98 9.29
N LEU A 223 5.16 -13.65 10.40
CA LEU A 223 6.52 -14.10 10.70
C LEU A 223 6.57 -15.62 10.96
N ASP A 224 7.07 -16.37 9.99
CA ASP A 224 7.54 -17.75 10.16
C ASP A 224 9.07 -17.74 10.23
N CYS A 225 9.62 -17.80 11.43
CA CYS A 225 11.08 -17.80 11.63
C CYS A 225 11.77 -19.03 11.02
N ALA A 226 11.07 -20.17 10.83
CA ALA A 226 11.63 -21.32 10.13
C ALA A 226 11.64 -21.12 8.59
N ARG A 227 10.78 -20.25 8.05
CA ARG A 227 10.94 -19.73 6.68
C ARG A 227 12.06 -18.70 6.59
N VAL A 228 12.18 -17.79 7.56
CA VAL A 228 13.32 -16.86 7.62
C VAL A 228 14.64 -17.63 7.58
N ASP A 229 14.76 -18.70 8.38
CA ASP A 229 15.91 -19.60 8.37
C ASP A 229 16.21 -20.15 6.96
N ARG A 230 15.21 -20.75 6.30
CA ARG A 230 15.36 -21.35 4.96
C ARG A 230 15.76 -20.35 3.87
N GLU A 231 15.17 -19.16 3.87
CA GLU A 231 15.47 -18.12 2.86
C GLU A 231 16.90 -17.58 3.07
N LEU A 232 17.31 -17.33 4.31
CA LEU A 232 18.66 -16.86 4.63
C LEU A 232 19.74 -17.92 4.37
N ASP A 233 19.46 -19.20 4.61
CA ASP A 233 20.34 -20.32 4.25
C ASP A 233 20.50 -20.45 2.72
N ALA A 234 19.45 -20.14 1.96
CA ALA A 234 19.52 -20.02 0.49
C ALA A 234 20.19 -18.72 0.01
N GLY A 235 20.60 -17.83 0.92
CA GLY A 235 21.19 -16.53 0.63
C GLY A 235 20.20 -15.43 0.22
N HIS A 236 18.89 -15.71 0.27
CA HIS A 236 17.81 -14.77 -0.05
C HIS A 236 17.53 -13.83 1.15
N PRO A 237 17.60 -12.50 0.98
CA PRO A 237 17.24 -11.58 2.04
C PRO A 237 15.74 -11.56 2.32
N VAL A 238 15.39 -11.32 3.58
CA VAL A 238 14.01 -11.21 4.06
C VAL A 238 13.77 -9.81 4.60
N LEU A 239 12.72 -9.12 4.15
CA LEU A 239 12.31 -7.87 4.79
C LEU A 239 11.54 -8.21 6.06
N LEU A 240 11.93 -7.63 7.18
CA LEU A 240 11.30 -7.85 8.47
C LEU A 240 10.66 -6.53 8.94
N ARG A 241 9.40 -6.57 9.35
CA ARG A 241 8.78 -5.44 10.05
C ARG A 241 9.10 -5.54 11.53
N VAL A 242 9.72 -4.49 12.05
CA VAL A 242 10.14 -4.37 13.44
C VAL A 242 9.47 -3.16 14.06
N VAL A 243 9.13 -3.27 15.34
CA VAL A 243 8.72 -2.17 16.18
C VAL A 243 9.90 -1.77 17.07
N HIS A 244 10.02 -0.48 17.33
CA HIS A 244 10.90 0.04 18.39
C HIS A 244 10.17 1.12 19.19
N ASP A 245 10.55 1.31 20.45
CA ASP A 245 10.09 2.49 21.21
C ASP A 245 10.85 3.74 20.78
N VAL A 246 10.12 4.84 20.65
CA VAL A 246 10.71 6.18 20.70
C VAL A 246 9.81 7.09 21.53
N GLN A 247 10.20 7.26 22.80
CA GLN A 247 9.60 8.16 23.78
C GLN A 247 8.22 7.68 24.27
N GLY A 248 8.13 6.41 24.66
CA GLY A 248 6.88 5.80 25.16
C GLY A 248 5.84 5.60 24.06
N ARG A 249 6.30 5.40 22.83
CA ARG A 249 5.51 5.15 21.62
C ARG A 249 6.23 4.14 20.74
N ALA A 250 5.67 2.94 20.67
CA ALA A 250 5.98 1.94 19.65
C ALA A 250 5.79 2.53 18.24
N ARG A 251 6.72 2.25 17.32
CA ARG A 251 6.69 2.71 15.92
C ARG A 251 7.09 1.60 14.97
N GLN A 252 6.39 1.47 13.85
CA GLN A 252 6.70 0.45 12.85
C GLN A 252 7.85 0.89 11.93
N HIS A 253 8.73 -0.05 11.61
CA HIS A 253 9.88 0.13 10.75
C HIS A 253 10.17 -1.13 9.93
N TRP A 254 10.89 -1.00 8.81
CA TRP A 254 11.25 -2.12 7.94
C TRP A 254 12.77 -2.19 7.75
N ILE A 255 13.34 -3.37 8.03
CA ILE A 255 14.76 -3.68 7.88
C ILE A 255 14.96 -4.86 6.93
N CYS A 256 16.16 -4.98 6.35
CA CYS A 256 16.52 -6.08 5.44
C CYS A 256 17.40 -7.08 6.18
N VAL A 257 16.86 -8.26 6.54
CA VAL A 257 17.67 -9.36 7.12
C VAL A 257 18.46 -10.01 5.99
N THR A 258 19.79 -10.02 6.09
CA THR A 258 20.72 -10.37 4.99
C THR A 258 21.52 -11.65 5.21
N GLY A 259 21.50 -12.22 6.42
CA GLY A 259 22.06 -13.53 6.73
C GLY A 259 21.76 -13.96 8.16
N ARG A 260 22.07 -15.23 8.48
CA ARG A 260 22.07 -15.76 9.84
C ARG A 260 23.32 -16.58 10.12
N ASP A 261 23.67 -16.71 11.38
CA ASP A 261 24.68 -17.65 11.87
C ASP A 261 23.98 -18.71 12.73
N ALA A 262 23.90 -19.94 12.21
CA ALA A 262 23.27 -21.06 12.89
C ALA A 262 24.06 -21.56 14.12
N SER A 263 25.33 -21.16 14.29
CA SER A 263 26.15 -21.56 15.44
C SER A 263 25.93 -20.67 16.67
N THR A 264 25.63 -19.37 16.45
CA THR A 264 25.30 -18.41 17.53
C THR A 264 23.81 -18.11 17.66
N GLY A 265 22.98 -18.51 16.67
CA GLY A 265 21.56 -18.20 16.62
C GLY A 265 21.24 -16.73 16.25
N GLN A 266 22.23 -16.00 15.74
CA GLN A 266 22.13 -14.58 15.41
C GLN A 266 21.72 -14.34 13.95
N TYR A 267 21.11 -13.19 13.67
CA TYR A 267 20.71 -12.73 12.34
C TYR A 267 21.30 -11.34 12.10
N THR A 268 21.90 -11.13 10.94
CA THR A 268 22.39 -9.82 10.52
C THR A 268 21.32 -9.13 9.70
N ALA A 269 20.98 -7.89 10.05
CA ALA A 269 20.05 -7.08 9.26
C ALA A 269 20.60 -5.68 8.98
N ASP A 270 20.34 -5.16 7.79
CA ASP A 270 20.67 -3.80 7.36
C ASP A 270 19.48 -2.87 7.63
N ASP A 271 19.73 -1.79 8.36
CA ASP A 271 18.74 -0.81 8.80
C ASP A 271 18.74 0.46 7.92
N PRO A 272 17.64 0.76 7.20
CA PRO A 272 17.46 2.01 6.46
C PRO A 272 17.54 3.32 7.25
N ALA A 273 17.21 3.33 8.55
CA ALA A 273 17.13 4.56 9.34
C ALA A 273 18.53 5.11 9.68
N THR A 274 19.39 4.24 10.22
CA THR A 274 20.78 4.55 10.55
C THR A 274 21.74 4.37 9.37
N GLY A 275 21.43 3.49 8.41
CA GLY A 275 22.37 3.05 7.37
C GLY A 275 23.44 2.10 7.88
N ARG A 276 23.17 1.35 8.96
CA ARG A 276 24.11 0.43 9.62
C ARG A 276 23.54 -1.00 9.66
N ALA A 277 24.36 -1.95 10.10
CA ALA A 277 23.85 -3.27 10.51
C ALA A 277 23.35 -3.22 11.96
N THR A 278 22.37 -4.07 12.26
CA THR A 278 21.91 -4.48 13.59
C THR A 278 22.01 -6.00 13.69
N VAL A 279 22.24 -6.54 14.89
CA VAL A 279 22.27 -7.98 15.16
C VAL A 279 21.03 -8.37 15.94
N LEU A 280 20.24 -9.26 15.35
CA LEU A 280 19.04 -9.82 15.97
C LEU A 280 19.31 -11.21 16.56
N VAL A 281 18.54 -11.60 17.56
CA VAL A 281 18.42 -12.94 18.14
C VAL A 281 16.95 -13.35 18.20
N ARG A 282 16.66 -14.64 18.42
CA ARG A 282 15.28 -15.15 18.51
C ARG A 282 14.74 -15.06 19.95
N GLU A 283 13.69 -14.29 20.14
CA GLU A 283 12.95 -14.15 21.40
C GLU A 283 11.58 -14.82 21.26
N GLY A 284 11.52 -16.12 21.55
CA GLY A 284 10.30 -16.92 21.34
C GLY A 284 9.87 -16.93 19.87
N PRO A 285 8.68 -16.41 19.52
CA PRO A 285 8.22 -16.29 18.13
C PRO A 285 8.82 -15.07 17.39
N ALA A 286 9.49 -14.15 18.10
CA ALA A 286 10.00 -12.90 17.54
C ALA A 286 11.51 -12.96 17.21
N LEU A 287 11.96 -12.00 16.40
CA LEU A 287 13.37 -11.62 16.29
C LEU A 287 13.55 -10.22 16.89
N ALA A 288 14.52 -10.05 17.79
CA ALA A 288 14.79 -8.80 18.48
C ALA A 288 16.28 -8.46 18.47
N SER A 289 16.63 -7.17 18.46
CA SER A 289 18.03 -6.70 18.51
C SER A 289 18.68 -7.02 19.85
N LEU A 290 19.96 -7.37 19.85
CA LEU A 290 20.75 -7.58 21.06
C LEU A 290 20.72 -6.37 22.02
N ASP A 291 20.81 -6.69 23.31
CA ASP A 291 20.85 -5.67 24.37
C ASP A 291 22.09 -4.78 24.28
N GLY A 292 21.88 -3.48 24.48
CA GLY A 292 22.91 -2.44 24.34
C GLY A 292 22.96 -1.75 22.97
N GLU A 293 22.22 -2.22 21.97
CA GLU A 293 22.06 -1.45 20.73
C GLU A 293 21.35 -0.09 20.96
N ARG A 294 21.72 0.91 20.15
CA ARG A 294 21.19 2.29 20.27
C ARG A 294 19.69 2.42 19.99
N VAL A 295 19.10 1.42 19.34
CA VAL A 295 17.66 1.30 19.08
C VAL A 295 17.30 -0.17 19.31
N ARG A 296 16.47 -0.47 20.32
CA ARG A 296 15.97 -1.84 20.51
C ARG A 296 14.82 -2.10 19.54
N TYR A 297 15.01 -3.04 18.62
CA TYR A 297 14.00 -3.54 17.69
C TYR A 297 13.42 -4.86 18.19
N THR A 298 12.12 -5.07 17.96
CA THR A 298 11.43 -6.36 18.15
C THR A 298 10.47 -6.57 16.97
N SER A 299 10.51 -7.71 16.30
CA SER A 299 9.64 -8.02 15.16
C SER A 299 8.16 -8.03 15.56
N ASP A 300 7.29 -7.35 14.81
CA ASP A 300 5.85 -7.24 15.13
C ASP A 300 4.98 -8.28 14.40
N GLY A 301 5.59 -9.37 13.98
CA GLY A 301 4.92 -10.51 13.36
C GLY A 301 4.72 -10.42 11.85
N ARG A 302 5.40 -9.51 11.12
CA ARG A 302 5.32 -9.42 9.64
C ARG A 302 6.67 -9.53 8.95
N MET A 303 6.67 -10.19 7.79
CA MET A 303 7.84 -10.29 6.90
C MET A 303 7.44 -10.26 5.41
N VAL A 304 8.39 -9.98 4.53
CA VAL A 304 8.29 -10.17 3.08
C VAL A 304 9.50 -10.94 2.59
N THR A 305 9.23 -12.04 1.89
CA THR A 305 10.25 -12.89 1.23
C THR A 305 10.20 -12.65 -0.27
N PHE A 306 11.29 -12.93 -0.99
CA PHE A 306 11.38 -12.76 -2.44
C PHE A 306 11.81 -14.06 -3.09
N ASP A 307 10.85 -14.82 -3.63
CA ASP A 307 11.13 -16.02 -4.41
C ASP A 307 11.76 -15.61 -5.75
N PRO A 308 13.03 -15.96 -6.04
CA PRO A 308 13.70 -15.60 -7.30
C PRO A 308 13.16 -16.36 -8.52
N GLY A 309 12.23 -17.30 -8.32
CA GLY A 309 11.76 -18.23 -9.32
C GLY A 309 12.76 -19.37 -9.56
N THR A 310 12.27 -20.51 -10.05
CA THR A 310 13.14 -21.60 -10.48
C THR A 310 13.92 -21.17 -11.72
N THR A 311 15.25 -21.10 -11.59
CA THR A 311 16.14 -21.01 -12.74
C THR A 311 15.97 -22.28 -13.58
N ARG A 312 15.29 -22.15 -14.72
CA ARG A 312 15.32 -23.16 -15.77
C ARG A 312 16.78 -23.28 -16.22
N ARG A 313 17.46 -24.34 -15.75
CA ARG A 313 18.73 -24.78 -16.33
C ARG A 313 18.41 -25.30 -17.73
N GLY A 314 18.84 -24.55 -18.75
CA GLY A 314 19.09 -25.10 -20.08
C GLY A 314 20.46 -25.76 -20.12
#